data_AF-A0A381UJ80-F1
#
_entry.id   AF-A0A381UJ80-F1
#
_cell.length_a   1.000
_cell.length_b   1.000
_cell.length_c   1.000
_cell.angle_alpha   90.00
_cell.angle_beta   90.00
_cell.angle_gamma   90.00
#
_symmetry.space_group_name_H-M   'P 1'
#
loop_
_entity.id
_entity.type
_entity.pdbx_description
1 polymer ?
#
loop_
_entity_poly.entity_id
_entity_poly.type
_entity_poly.pdbx_seq_one_letter_code
_entity_poly.pdbx_strand_id
1 'polypeptide(L)'
;MTIPWILFGLLVFCFNFFRDPVRNMPEGENMILAPADGKIVKITDVNDPDVGVAQLVSIFLNVFNVHANRMPIDGTFTDIKYKKGKF
;
A
#
# COMPACT_ATOMS: atom_id res chain seq x y z
N MET A 1 -29.11 -22.82 -10.42
CA MET A 1 -27.77 -23.35 -10.76
C MET A 1 -26.69 -22.25 -10.84
N THR A 2 -27.02 -20.96 -10.82
CA THR A 2 -26.06 -19.84 -10.98
C THR A 2 -25.39 -19.36 -9.69
N ILE A 3 -26.08 -19.48 -8.55
CA ILE A 3 -25.57 -19.03 -7.23
C ILE A 3 -24.22 -19.68 -6.85
N PRO A 4 -24.00 -21.00 -7.01
CA PRO A 4 -22.71 -21.61 -6.67
C PRO A 4 -21.54 -21.02 -7.46
N TRP A 5 -21.76 -20.69 -8.74
CA TRP A 5 -20.73 -20.08 -9.59
C TRP A 5 -20.37 -18.66 -9.17
N ILE A 6 -21.35 -17.87 -8.72
CA ILE A 6 -21.12 -16.53 -8.19
C ILE A 6 -20.30 -16.61 -6.89
N LEU A 7 -20.69 -17.49 -5.96
CA LEU A 7 -19.95 -17.68 -4.71
C LEU A 7 -18.52 -18.17 -4.96
N PHE A 8 -18.34 -19.08 -5.92
CA PHE A 8 -17.02 -19.54 -6.34
C PHE A 8 -16.16 -18.40 -6.89
N GLY A 9 -16.73 -17.53 -7.74
CA GLY A 9 -16.04 -16.34 -8.25
C GLY A 9 -15.61 -15.38 -7.14
N LEU A 10 -16.49 -15.12 -6.16
CA LEU A 10 -16.17 -14.29 -5.00
C LEU A 10 -15.08 -14.92 -4.13
N LEU A 11 -15.11 -16.23 -3.94
CA LEU A 11 -14.07 -16.95 -3.19
C LEU A 11 -12.69 -16.77 -3.85
N VAL A 12 -12.61 -16.97 -5.18
CA VAL A 12 -11.38 -16.76 -5.95
C VAL A 12 -10.93 -15.31 -5.86
N PHE A 13 -11.85 -14.35 -5.96
CA PHE A 13 -11.55 -12.94 -5.78
C PHE A 13 -10.96 -12.64 -4.40
N CYS A 14 -11.55 -13.18 -3.31
CA CYS A 14 -11.03 -12.99 -1.95
C CYS A 14 -9.60 -13.52 -1.83
N PHE A 15 -9.32 -14.73 -2.31
CA PHE A 15 -7.96 -15.27 -2.32
C PHE A 15 -6.99 -14.38 -3.10
N ASN A 16 -7.43 -13.82 -4.24
CA ASN A 16 -6.61 -12.90 -4.99
C ASN A 16 -6.41 -11.56 -4.26
N PHE A 17 -7.45 -10.98 -3.67
CA PHE A 17 -7.42 -9.67 -3.02
C PHE A 17 -6.53 -9.66 -1.77
N PHE A 18 -6.64 -10.69 -0.94
CA PHE A 18 -5.89 -10.83 0.33
C PHE A 18 -4.54 -11.53 0.19
N ARG A 19 -4.04 -11.73 -1.05
CA ARG A 19 -2.74 -12.37 -1.28
C ARG A 19 -1.58 -11.51 -0.74
N ASP A 20 -0.53 -12.17 -0.29
CA ASP A 20 0.73 -11.54 0.12
C ASP A 20 1.93 -12.28 -0.51
N PRO A 21 2.25 -11.99 -1.79
CA PRO A 21 3.39 -12.60 -2.45
C PRO A 21 4.70 -12.03 -1.91
N VAL A 22 5.72 -12.90 -1.84
CA VAL A 22 7.10 -12.47 -1.55
C VAL A 22 7.58 -11.51 -2.63
N ARG A 23 8.17 -10.38 -2.23
CA ARG A 23 8.77 -9.40 -3.13
C ARG A 23 10.28 -9.57 -3.16
N ASN A 24 10.84 -9.54 -4.36
CA ASN A 24 12.28 -9.38 -4.55
C ASN A 24 12.61 -7.89 -4.41
N MET A 25 13.42 -7.54 -3.43
CA MET A 25 13.86 -6.17 -3.19
C MET A 25 15.22 -5.95 -3.90
N PRO A 26 15.46 -4.79 -4.51
CA PRO A 26 16.79 -4.44 -4.98
C PRO A 26 17.75 -4.33 -3.80
N GLU A 27 19.00 -4.76 -3.99
CA GLU A 27 20.07 -4.61 -2.99
C GLU A 27 20.74 -3.24 -3.12
N GLY A 28 21.11 -2.62 -1.99
CA GLY A 28 21.81 -1.35 -1.95
C GLY A 28 21.54 -0.55 -0.67
N GLU A 29 22.42 0.41 -0.38
CA GLU A 29 22.26 1.33 0.75
C GLU A 29 21.55 2.62 0.33
N ASN A 30 20.97 3.34 1.29
CA ASN A 30 20.33 4.65 1.09
C ASN A 30 19.21 4.66 0.03
N MET A 31 18.44 3.57 -0.06
CA MET A 31 17.27 3.47 -0.95
C MET A 31 15.96 3.58 -0.17
N ILE A 32 14.98 4.25 -0.78
CA ILE A 32 13.58 4.24 -0.33
C ILE A 32 12.80 3.35 -1.29
N LEU A 33 12.24 2.26 -0.80
CA LEU A 33 11.49 1.30 -1.61
C LEU A 33 10.01 1.66 -1.66
N ALA A 34 9.32 1.18 -2.70
CA ALA A 34 7.87 1.38 -2.81
C ALA A 34 7.14 0.58 -1.71
N PRO A 35 6.38 1.24 -0.81
CA PRO A 35 5.73 0.56 0.31
C PRO A 35 4.54 -0.31 -0.13
N ALA A 36 3.95 -0.03 -1.29
CA ALA A 36 2.75 -0.69 -1.79
C ALA A 36 2.81 -0.84 -3.31
N ASP A 37 2.02 -1.78 -3.86
CA ASP A 37 1.76 -1.82 -5.31
C ASP A 37 0.84 -0.67 -5.71
N GLY A 38 0.77 -0.37 -7.00
CA GLY A 38 -0.24 0.54 -7.54
C GLY A 38 0.35 1.58 -8.48
N LYS A 39 -0.44 2.62 -8.71
CA LYS A 39 -0.08 3.71 -9.61
C LYS A 39 0.34 4.93 -8.81
N ILE A 40 1.47 5.54 -9.15
CA ILE A 40 1.82 6.86 -8.65
C ILE A 40 0.82 7.86 -9.23
N VAL A 41 0.07 8.54 -8.37
CA VAL A 41 -0.96 9.52 -8.76
C VAL A 41 -0.57 10.96 -8.41
N LYS A 42 0.45 11.15 -7.57
CA LYS A 42 0.95 12.48 -7.18
C LYS A 42 2.41 12.40 -6.72
N ILE A 43 3.21 13.36 -7.16
CA ILE A 43 4.52 13.68 -6.60
C ILE A 43 4.55 15.19 -6.41
N THR A 44 4.75 15.68 -5.18
CA THR A 44 4.72 17.12 -4.90
C THR A 44 5.48 17.44 -3.63
N ASP A 45 6.04 18.64 -3.54
CA ASP A 45 6.59 19.15 -2.28
C ASP A 45 5.46 19.63 -1.37
N VAL A 46 5.58 19.34 -0.07
CA VAL A 46 4.61 19.69 0.96
C VAL A 46 5.33 20.28 2.17
N ASN A 47 4.60 21.09 2.94
CA ASN A 47 4.99 21.45 4.30
C ASN A 47 3.92 20.88 5.24
N ASP A 48 4.15 19.67 5.72
CA ASP A 48 3.19 18.92 6.53
C ASP A 48 3.36 19.28 8.02
N PRO A 49 2.28 19.48 8.80
CA PRO A 49 2.39 19.82 10.22
C PRO A 49 3.07 18.76 11.09
N ASP A 50 3.01 17.48 10.69
CA ASP A 50 3.61 16.36 11.43
C ASP A 50 5.02 16.02 10.93
N VAL A 51 5.33 16.25 9.65
CA VAL A 51 6.59 15.81 9.00
C VAL A 51 7.50 16.99 8.62
N GLY A 52 6.97 18.20 8.48
CA GLY A 52 7.69 19.39 8.00
C GLY A 52 7.80 19.46 6.48
N VAL A 53 8.84 20.13 5.97
CA VAL A 53 9.11 20.25 4.53
C VAL A 53 9.57 18.89 3.99
N ALA A 54 8.78 18.30 3.11
CA ALA A 54 9.02 16.97 2.57
C ALA A 54 8.49 16.82 1.13
N GLN A 55 8.92 15.76 0.44
CA GLN A 55 8.34 15.35 -0.82
C GLN A 55 7.28 14.25 -0.58
N LEU A 56 6.05 14.52 -1.01
CA LEU A 56 4.93 13.58 -0.94
C LEU A 56 4.85 12.76 -2.23
N VAL A 57 4.88 11.44 -2.09
CA VAL A 57 4.59 10.48 -3.17
C VAL A 57 3.32 9.72 -2.84
N SER A 58 2.27 9.87 -3.66
CA SER A 58 0.99 9.17 -3.46
C SER A 58 0.86 7.99 -4.41
N ILE A 59 0.62 6.80 -3.86
CA ILE A 59 0.38 5.55 -4.58
C ILE A 59 -1.08 5.15 -4.41
N PHE A 60 -1.78 4.93 -5.52
CA PHE A 60 -3.16 4.44 -5.54
C PHE A 60 -3.19 2.94 -5.81
N LEU A 61 -3.71 2.17 -4.85
CA LEU A 61 -3.97 0.74 -4.95
C LEU A 61 -5.37 0.54 -5.53
N ASN A 62 -5.47 -0.15 -6.66
CA ASN A 62 -6.74 -0.64 -7.19
C ASN A 62 -7.06 -2.05 -6.68
N VAL A 63 -8.29 -2.53 -6.94
CA VAL A 63 -8.80 -3.83 -6.47
C VAL A 63 -8.00 -5.06 -6.91
N PHE A 64 -7.13 -4.92 -7.92
CA PHE A 64 -6.27 -6.00 -8.40
C PHE A 64 -4.85 -5.93 -7.83
N ASN A 65 -4.47 -4.84 -7.17
CA ASN A 65 -3.18 -4.73 -6.49
C ASN A 65 -3.14 -5.56 -5.20
N VAL A 66 -1.94 -5.83 -4.70
CA VAL A 66 -1.77 -6.42 -3.37
C VAL A 66 -2.13 -5.36 -2.33
N HIS A 67 -3.14 -5.64 -1.50
CA HIS A 67 -3.64 -4.70 -0.48
C HIS A 67 -2.84 -4.83 0.83
N ALA A 68 -1.51 -4.69 0.72
CA ALA A 68 -0.60 -4.72 1.85
C ALA A 68 0.42 -3.58 1.71
N ASN A 69 0.51 -2.75 2.75
CA ASN A 69 1.52 -1.70 2.88
C ASN A 69 2.67 -2.22 3.74
N ARG A 70 3.90 -2.02 3.27
CA ARG A 70 5.14 -2.43 3.95
C ARG A 70 5.97 -1.20 4.29
N MET A 71 6.96 -1.37 5.18
CA MET A 71 7.91 -0.31 5.48
C MET A 71 8.80 -0.03 4.26
N PRO A 72 8.92 1.23 3.81
CA PRO A 72 9.72 1.59 2.63
C PRO A 72 11.22 1.73 2.96
N ILE A 73 11.57 1.81 4.24
CA ILE A 73 12.93 2.00 4.78
C ILE A 73 13.08 1.21 6.08
N ASP A 74 14.32 0.94 6.48
CA ASP A 74 14.64 0.47 7.82
C ASP A 74 14.48 1.61 8.84
N GLY A 75 14.09 1.26 10.06
CA GLY A 75 13.92 2.25 11.13
C GLY A 75 13.35 1.65 12.41
N THR A 76 13.25 2.50 13.43
CA THR A 76 12.58 2.15 14.69
C THR A 76 11.18 2.77 14.71
N PHE A 77 10.21 1.97 15.14
CA PHE A 77 8.84 2.45 15.29
C PHE A 77 8.71 3.36 16.52
N THR A 78 8.27 4.60 16.32
CA THR A 78 8.23 5.61 17.39
C THR A 78 6.83 5.95 17.87
N ASP A 79 5.83 6.01 16.98
CA ASP A 79 4.47 6.45 17.32
C ASP A 79 3.41 5.96 16.31
N ILE A 80 2.13 5.92 16.72
CA ILE A 80 0.95 5.70 15.87
C ILE A 80 -0.05 6.83 16.09
N LYS A 81 -0.37 7.57 15.02
CA LYS A 81 -1.41 8.60 15.02
C LYS A 81 -2.61 8.17 14.17
N TYR A 82 -3.74 7.90 14.81
CA TYR A 82 -5.01 7.67 14.11
C TYR A 82 -5.73 9.00 13.81
N LYS A 83 -6.02 9.26 12.53
CA LYS A 83 -6.84 10.40 12.09
C LYS A 83 -8.16 9.87 11.53
N LYS A 84 -9.28 10.12 12.23
CA LYS A 84 -10.61 9.64 11.82
C LYS A 84 -11.01 10.24 10.48
N GLY A 85 -11.27 9.35 9.51
CA GLY A 85 -11.78 9.70 8.18
C GLY A 85 -13.31 9.83 8.13
N LYS A 86 -13.84 10.02 6.92
CA LYS A 86 -15.29 10.06 6.66
C LYS A 86 -15.94 8.66 6.58
N PHE A 87 -15.15 7.64 6.27
CA PHE A 87 -15.56 6.26 6.07
C PHE A 87 -14.74 5.36 7.00
#